data_AF-A0A8T1PQL2-F1
#
_entry.id   AF-A0A8T1PQL2-F1
#
_cell.length_a   1.000
_cell.length_b   1.000
_cell.length_c   1.000
_cell.angle_alpha   90.00
_cell.angle_beta   90.00
_cell.angle_gamma   90.00
#
_symmetry.space_group_name_H-M   'P 1'
#
loop_
_entity.id
_entity.type
_entity.pdbx_description
1 polymer ?
#
loop_
_entity_poly.entity_id
_entity_poly.type
_entity_poly.pdbx_seq_one_letter_code
_entity_poly.pdbx_strand_id
1 'polypeptide(L)'
;MEEIIEETFCLKACNQIHEIGALRDNLVEEADAQERGNEPYIDEQPSYFPPELVGHLPKNSNILYHYYLMELEQKFVYDIPVHDIVLVLRNRLEAELGSLHFDLDVDRDRLTVNFKYVGVINLSTDQVLLCRRFQKTLLRVLIHHDLKSLNERMDGDILGAETDYLLLPATAKHQRPEIIDWPCVNSVLFSCKKNVESHLNCSLPEGCARIVQTKDGPVCTCLLQNSLVYTPHTDQMYCTTGILELNANSRRGKINSYKKYYEERHGIKLCFEHESLVRGRPIFRVKNYLQRCRNQIEKESSMPSVELPPELCSIVMSPISINTFYSFSFVPSIMHRLESLLIAANLKMMHLDHCNQNDVLPISKVLEAITTKKCQETFDSESLETLGDSFLKYAVSQQLFKTCQDQPEGVLTSKKEKIISNAALCEFGCYRKLPGFIRDESFDPERWIIPDDRSGSALSEEILFNTRKIYIRETRKMESETVADVVEALIGAFLSICGETSALLFMDWLGIKVDFHVTPYERHFQIHAENFVNVRHLESLLNYSFRDPSLLVEALIHGSYMLPEIPRCNYQVNLIAM
;
A
#
# COMPACT_ATOMS: atom_id res chain seq x y z
N MET A 1 -41.24 -58.12 36.26
CA MET A 1 -41.24 -57.11 37.34
C MET A 1 -40.07 -56.16 37.14
N GLU A 2 -38.87 -56.66 36.83
CA GLU A 2 -37.72 -55.85 36.38
C GLU A 2 -38.01 -55.04 35.10
N GLU A 3 -38.61 -55.65 34.06
CA GLU A 3 -38.98 -54.95 32.81
C GLU A 3 -39.88 -53.72 33.03
N ILE A 4 -40.87 -53.82 33.92
CA ILE A 4 -41.80 -52.72 34.21
C ILE A 4 -41.09 -51.61 34.99
N ILE A 5 -40.16 -51.97 35.88
CA ILE A 5 -39.36 -50.99 36.63
C ILE A 5 -38.41 -50.26 35.68
N GLU A 6 -37.78 -50.98 34.75
CA GLU A 6 -36.88 -50.44 33.75
C GLU A 6 -37.62 -49.49 32.78
N GLU A 7 -38.78 -49.88 32.26
CA GLU A 7 -39.61 -49.00 31.43
C GLU A 7 -40.05 -47.74 32.18
N THR A 8 -40.44 -47.87 33.45
CA THR A 8 -40.91 -46.72 34.24
C THR A 8 -39.76 -45.76 34.57
N PHE A 9 -38.55 -46.27 34.81
CA PHE A 9 -37.35 -45.46 35.03
C PHE A 9 -36.89 -44.79 33.73
N CYS A 10 -36.86 -45.52 32.62
CA CYS A 10 -36.53 -44.99 31.30
C CYS A 10 -37.53 -43.91 30.87
N LEU A 11 -38.83 -44.08 31.13
CA LEU A 11 -39.85 -43.07 30.82
C LEU A 11 -39.67 -41.80 31.68
N LYS A 12 -39.33 -41.95 32.96
CA LYS A 12 -39.00 -40.81 33.84
C LYS A 12 -37.72 -40.10 33.40
N ALA A 13 -36.68 -40.83 33.03
CA ALA A 13 -35.45 -40.27 32.50
C ALA A 13 -35.71 -39.54 31.16
N CYS A 14 -36.48 -40.12 30.25
CA CYS A 14 -36.88 -39.48 28.99
C CYS A 14 -37.66 -38.18 29.23
N ASN A 15 -38.59 -38.15 30.20
CA ASN A 15 -39.34 -36.94 30.52
C ASN A 15 -38.43 -35.84 31.08
N GLN A 16 -37.48 -36.19 31.96
CA GLN A 16 -36.49 -35.24 32.49
C GLN A 16 -35.53 -34.73 31.40
N ILE A 17 -35.07 -35.61 30.52
CA ILE A 17 -34.21 -35.25 29.38
C ILE A 17 -34.96 -34.36 28.38
N HIS A 18 -36.26 -34.59 28.19
CA HIS A 18 -37.13 -33.75 27.36
C HIS A 18 -37.39 -32.37 27.97
N GLU A 19 -37.59 -32.29 29.29
CA GLU A 19 -37.74 -31.03 30.03
C GLU A 19 -36.46 -30.16 30.00
N ILE A 20 -35.27 -30.79 29.98
CA ILE A 20 -33.97 -30.11 29.91
C ILE A 20 -33.56 -29.82 28.45
N GLY A 21 -34.27 -30.36 27.46
CA GLY A 21 -34.01 -30.11 26.03
C GLY A 21 -32.75 -30.79 25.45
N ALA A 22 -32.08 -31.65 26.22
CA ALA A 22 -30.71 -32.12 25.93
C ALA A 22 -30.56 -33.09 24.73
N LEU A 23 -31.65 -33.52 24.09
CA LEU A 23 -31.64 -34.48 22.97
C LEU A 23 -32.01 -33.87 21.61
N ARG A 24 -32.24 -32.56 21.49
CA ARG A 24 -32.73 -31.97 20.23
C ARG A 24 -31.61 -31.67 19.22
N ASP A 25 -30.44 -31.22 19.66
CA ASP A 25 -29.46 -30.59 18.74
C ASP A 25 -28.63 -31.55 17.87
N ASN A 26 -28.42 -32.80 18.29
CA ASN A 26 -27.59 -33.77 17.54
C ASN A 26 -28.41 -34.81 16.75
N LEU A 27 -29.74 -34.73 16.77
CA LEU A 27 -30.63 -35.67 16.08
C LEU A 27 -31.58 -35.01 15.09
N VAL A 28 -31.79 -33.68 15.18
CA VAL A 28 -32.54 -32.89 14.19
C VAL A 28 -31.91 -31.50 14.10
N GLU A 29 -31.40 -31.15 12.91
CA GLU A 29 -31.01 -29.78 12.58
C GLU A 29 -32.26 -28.89 12.52
N GLU A 30 -32.59 -28.14 13.57
CA GLU A 30 -33.47 -26.97 13.43
C GLU A 30 -33.01 -25.76 14.26
N ALA A 31 -32.59 -24.74 13.50
CA ALA A 31 -33.12 -23.37 13.54
C ALA A 31 -33.23 -22.67 14.91
N ASP A 32 -32.08 -22.29 15.48
CA ASP A 32 -31.97 -20.97 16.11
C ASP A 32 -30.94 -20.15 15.32
N ALA A 33 -31.43 -19.65 14.18
CA ALA A 33 -30.71 -18.76 13.33
C ALA A 33 -31.04 -17.31 13.71
N GLN A 34 -30.05 -16.59 14.26
CA GLN A 34 -29.80 -15.25 13.73
C GLN A 34 -29.26 -15.43 12.32
N GLU A 35 -30.15 -15.79 11.40
CA GLU A 35 -29.91 -15.79 9.96
C GLU A 35 -29.78 -14.32 9.57
N ARG A 36 -28.56 -13.76 9.67
CA ARG A 36 -28.14 -12.82 8.64
C ARG A 36 -28.10 -13.66 7.37
N GLY A 37 -28.92 -13.29 6.39
CA GLY A 37 -29.13 -14.09 5.19
C GLY A 37 -27.79 -14.45 4.55
N ASN A 38 -27.66 -15.71 4.13
CA ASN A 38 -26.57 -16.18 3.27
C ASN A 38 -26.66 -15.49 1.90
N GLU A 39 -26.37 -14.20 1.85
CA GLU A 39 -26.06 -13.54 0.59
C GLU A 39 -24.74 -14.13 0.08
N PRO A 40 -24.70 -14.60 -1.17
CA PRO A 40 -23.48 -15.15 -1.73
C PRO A 40 -22.40 -14.06 -1.74
N TYR A 41 -21.20 -14.41 -1.30
CA TYR A 41 -20.06 -13.52 -1.33
C TYR A 41 -19.81 -13.00 -2.76
N ILE A 42 -19.60 -11.69 -2.88
CA ILE A 42 -19.32 -11.04 -4.15
C ILE A 42 -17.81 -10.93 -4.30
N ASP A 43 -17.23 -11.67 -5.23
CA ASP A 43 -15.78 -11.67 -5.44
C ASP A 43 -15.27 -10.32 -5.98
N GLU A 44 -16.12 -9.51 -6.60
CA GLU A 44 -15.78 -8.18 -7.11
C GLU A 44 -15.79 -7.15 -5.99
N GLN A 45 -14.59 -6.80 -5.52
CA GLN A 45 -14.39 -5.89 -4.41
C GLN A 45 -13.73 -4.59 -4.88
N PRO A 46 -14.04 -3.44 -4.25
CA PRO A 46 -13.43 -2.17 -4.61
C PRO A 46 -11.94 -2.14 -4.25
N SER A 47 -11.19 -1.23 -4.89
CA SER A 47 -9.83 -0.86 -4.52
C SER A 47 -9.83 0.62 -4.13
N TYR A 48 -9.59 0.90 -2.85
CA TYR A 48 -9.70 2.25 -2.32
C TYR A 48 -8.51 3.14 -2.67
N PHE A 49 -8.82 4.42 -2.86
CA PHE A 49 -7.91 5.51 -3.14
C PHE A 49 -8.08 6.62 -2.08
N PRO A 50 -6.98 7.13 -1.51
CA PRO A 50 -7.04 8.04 -0.37
C PRO A 50 -7.62 9.42 -0.76
N PRO A 51 -8.55 9.97 0.03
CA PRO A 51 -9.17 11.27 -0.24
C PRO A 51 -8.17 12.44 -0.19
N GLU A 52 -7.04 12.29 0.51
CA GLU A 52 -6.00 13.32 0.63
C GLU A 52 -5.31 13.64 -0.70
N LEU A 53 -5.33 12.69 -1.64
CA LEU A 53 -4.76 12.83 -2.99
C LEU A 53 -5.79 13.20 -4.04
N VAL A 54 -7.05 13.39 -3.64
CA VAL A 54 -8.17 13.70 -4.53
C VAL A 54 -8.57 15.15 -4.37
N GLY A 55 -8.90 15.78 -5.50
CA GLY A 55 -9.44 17.13 -5.52
C GLY A 55 -10.53 17.29 -6.57
N HIS A 56 -11.18 18.44 -6.49
CA HIS A 56 -12.13 18.92 -7.48
C HIS A 56 -11.54 20.18 -8.12
N LEU A 57 -11.65 20.31 -9.45
CA LEU A 57 -11.21 21.51 -10.15
C LEU A 57 -11.90 22.74 -9.55
N PRO A 58 -11.15 23.72 -9.03
CA PRO A 58 -11.73 24.90 -8.43
C PRO A 58 -12.07 25.92 -9.52
N LYS A 59 -13.17 26.65 -9.32
CA LYS A 59 -13.55 27.81 -10.16
C LYS A 59 -12.77 29.10 -9.82
N ASN A 60 -11.83 29.03 -8.87
CA ASN A 60 -11.11 30.19 -8.34
C ASN A 60 -9.76 30.40 -9.04
N SER A 61 -9.35 31.66 -9.17
CA SER A 61 -8.13 32.08 -9.87
C SER A 61 -6.82 31.79 -9.10
N ASN A 62 -6.87 31.73 -7.77
CA ASN A 62 -5.73 31.37 -6.91
C ASN A 62 -6.13 30.24 -5.96
N ILE A 63 -5.32 29.19 -5.94
CA ILE A 63 -5.56 27.96 -5.20
C ILE A 63 -4.45 27.82 -4.15
N LEU A 64 -4.85 27.65 -2.89
CA LEU A 64 -3.93 27.40 -1.78
C LEU A 64 -3.58 25.91 -1.75
N TYR A 65 -2.29 25.60 -1.73
CA TYR A 65 -1.76 24.26 -1.59
C TYR A 65 -0.84 24.16 -0.38
N HIS A 66 -0.76 22.97 0.19
CA HIS A 66 0.24 22.55 1.16
C HIS A 66 1.37 21.84 0.43
N TYR A 67 2.62 22.09 0.78
CA TYR A 67 3.74 21.41 0.13
C TYR A 67 4.73 20.81 1.12
N TYR A 68 5.26 19.67 0.71
CA TYR A 68 6.13 18.78 1.44
C TYR A 68 7.40 18.57 0.61
N LEU A 69 8.54 18.55 1.29
CA LEU A 69 9.81 18.15 0.70
C LEU A 69 10.00 16.65 0.93
N MET A 70 10.16 15.90 -0.15
CA MET A 70 10.61 14.51 -0.16
C MET A 70 12.13 14.52 -0.28
N GLU A 71 12.81 14.46 0.86
CA GLU A 71 14.26 14.40 0.92
C GLU A 71 14.72 12.99 0.55
N LEU A 72 15.50 12.89 -0.53
CA LEU A 72 16.00 11.62 -1.06
C LEU A 72 17.44 11.40 -0.60
N GLU A 73 17.64 10.44 0.29
CA GLU A 73 18.94 10.10 0.84
C GLU A 73 19.49 8.83 0.18
N GLN A 74 20.34 9.05 -0.83
CA GLN A 74 21.02 7.99 -1.55
C GLN A 74 22.17 7.41 -0.70
N LYS A 75 22.00 6.17 -0.23
CA LYS A 75 23.02 5.45 0.56
C LYS A 75 23.93 4.54 -0.28
N PHE A 76 23.72 4.47 -1.59
CA PHE A 76 24.53 3.71 -2.54
C PHE A 76 25.37 4.59 -3.47
N VAL A 77 26.43 3.98 -4.02
CA VAL A 77 27.29 4.63 -5.04
C VAL A 77 26.69 4.44 -6.42
N TYR A 78 26.24 5.54 -7.04
CA TYR A 78 25.85 5.62 -8.45
C TYR A 78 26.40 6.91 -9.06
N ASP A 79 26.60 6.94 -10.38
CA ASP A 79 27.25 8.06 -11.06
C ASP A 79 26.34 9.29 -11.22
N ILE A 80 25.05 9.12 -10.98
CA ILE A 80 24.04 10.19 -10.99
C ILE A 80 23.50 10.39 -9.57
N PRO A 81 23.58 11.60 -9.01
CA PRO A 81 22.97 11.90 -7.73
C PRO A 81 21.45 12.08 -7.87
N VAL A 82 20.72 11.68 -6.83
CA VAL A 82 19.31 12.03 -6.66
C VAL A 82 19.16 13.47 -6.13
N HIS A 83 18.05 14.10 -6.50
CA HIS A 83 17.61 15.40 -5.98
C HIS A 83 16.28 15.24 -5.26
N ASP A 84 16.08 16.08 -4.25
CA ASP A 84 14.82 16.12 -3.49
C ASP A 84 13.65 16.49 -4.43
N ILE A 85 12.45 16.07 -4.06
CA ILE A 85 11.23 16.30 -4.84
C ILE A 85 10.21 17.02 -3.96
N VAL A 86 9.46 17.94 -4.52
CA VAL A 86 8.40 18.66 -3.82
C VAL A 86 7.06 18.00 -4.16
N LEU A 87 6.34 17.54 -3.14
CA LEU A 87 4.96 17.10 -3.24
C LEU A 87 4.04 18.24 -2.83
N VAL A 88 3.10 18.60 -3.69
CA VAL A 88 2.12 19.67 -3.47
C VAL A 88 0.73 19.05 -3.42
N LEU A 89 0.02 19.25 -2.32
CA LEU A 89 -1.29 18.67 -2.02
C LEU A 89 -2.29 19.76 -1.68
N ARG A 90 -3.55 19.55 -2.05
CA ARG A 90 -4.63 20.48 -1.68
C ARG A 90 -4.91 20.47 -0.18
N ASN A 91 -4.89 19.29 0.42
CA ASN A 91 -5.15 19.09 1.84
C ASN A 91 -3.86 18.81 2.60
N ARG A 92 -3.78 19.29 3.83
CA ARG A 92 -2.66 18.98 4.73
C ARG A 92 -2.79 17.54 5.23
N LEU A 93 -1.73 16.75 5.08
CA LEU A 93 -1.59 15.45 5.71
C LEU A 93 -1.60 15.58 7.25
N GLU A 94 -2.16 14.57 7.92
CA GLU A 94 -2.15 14.48 9.38
C GLU A 94 -0.72 14.47 9.95
N ALA A 95 -0.55 14.85 11.22
CA ALA A 95 0.77 15.06 11.81
C ALA A 95 1.65 13.79 11.80
N GLU A 96 1.10 12.61 12.05
CA GLU A 96 1.83 11.32 11.97
C GLU A 96 2.33 11.02 10.55
N LEU A 97 1.61 11.47 9.52
CA LEU A 97 1.95 11.29 8.11
C LEU A 97 2.84 12.41 7.55
N GLY A 98 2.86 13.58 8.20
CA GLY A 98 3.66 14.74 7.77
C GLY A 98 5.16 14.60 7.99
N SER A 99 5.60 13.60 8.76
CA SER A 99 7.00 13.23 9.01
C SER A 99 7.30 11.78 8.60
N LEU A 100 6.70 11.34 7.49
CA LEU A 100 6.82 9.98 7.02
C LEU A 100 8.27 9.63 6.62
N HIS A 101 8.70 8.42 6.97
CA HIS A 101 10.01 7.88 6.62
C HIS A 101 9.88 6.43 6.18
N PHE A 102 10.43 6.09 5.02
CA PHE A 102 10.56 4.71 4.56
C PHE A 102 11.73 4.55 3.60
N ASP A 103 12.12 3.30 3.38
CA ASP A 103 13.23 2.93 2.48
C ASP A 103 12.70 2.24 1.23
N LEU A 104 13.30 2.57 0.09
CA LEU A 104 13.16 1.86 -1.18
C LEU A 104 14.40 0.98 -1.42
N ASP A 105 14.20 -0.23 -1.93
CA ASP A 105 15.30 -1.16 -2.24
C ASP A 105 15.82 -0.92 -3.66
N VAL A 106 17.06 -0.45 -3.76
CA VAL A 106 17.72 -0.10 -5.03
C VAL A 106 18.98 -0.96 -5.19
N ASP A 107 18.85 -2.00 -6.01
CA ASP A 107 19.88 -2.99 -6.37
C ASP A 107 20.51 -3.76 -5.20
N ARG A 108 21.35 -3.10 -4.38
CA ARG A 108 22.12 -3.68 -3.25
C ARG A 108 22.11 -2.82 -1.99
N ASP A 109 21.39 -1.71 -2.01
CA ASP A 109 21.31 -0.77 -0.90
C ASP A 109 19.96 -0.06 -0.90
N ARG A 110 19.78 0.93 -0.03
CA ARG A 110 18.51 1.59 0.20
C ARG A 110 18.55 3.05 -0.22
N LEU A 111 17.47 3.51 -0.84
CA LEU A 111 17.15 4.93 -0.97
C LEU A 111 16.18 5.28 0.15
N THR A 112 16.63 6.10 1.10
CA THR A 112 15.75 6.57 2.18
C THR A 112 14.94 7.78 1.70
N VAL A 113 13.63 7.76 1.96
CA VAL A 113 12.69 8.83 1.60
C VAL A 113 12.14 9.43 2.88
N ASN A 114 12.38 10.72 3.09
CA ASN A 114 11.89 11.47 4.25
C ASN A 114 10.93 12.57 3.79
N PHE A 115 9.72 12.58 4.36
CA PHE A 115 8.74 13.63 4.13
C PHE A 115 8.89 14.72 5.19
N LYS A 116 8.96 15.96 4.74
CA LYS A 116 9.03 17.13 5.61
C LYS A 116 8.01 18.17 5.18
N TYR A 117 7.04 18.45 6.04
CA TYR A 117 6.14 19.58 5.81
C TYR A 117 6.92 20.90 5.78
N VAL A 118 6.74 21.67 4.72
CA VAL A 118 7.43 22.95 4.56
C VAL A 118 6.50 24.12 4.83
N GLY A 119 5.31 24.12 4.23
CA GLY A 119 4.38 25.23 4.38
C GLY A 119 3.27 25.22 3.33
N VAL A 120 2.80 26.43 3.00
CA VAL A 120 1.75 26.66 2.01
C VAL A 120 2.25 27.49 0.83
N ILE A 121 1.70 27.24 -0.34
CA ILE A 121 1.98 27.97 -1.58
C ILE A 121 0.65 28.32 -2.27
N ASN A 122 0.55 29.52 -2.80
CA ASN A 122 -0.57 29.94 -3.64
C ASN A 122 -0.15 29.81 -5.10
N LEU A 123 -0.87 29.00 -5.87
CA LEU A 123 -0.64 28.84 -7.30
C LEU A 123 -1.82 29.41 -8.08
N SER A 124 -1.53 30.17 -9.12
CA SER A 124 -2.55 30.59 -10.08
C SER A 124 -2.98 29.41 -10.95
N THR A 125 -4.15 29.50 -11.59
CA THR A 125 -4.63 28.48 -12.53
C THR A 125 -3.58 28.17 -13.62
N ASP A 126 -2.92 29.20 -14.17
CA ASP A 126 -1.88 29.02 -15.19
C ASP A 126 -0.64 28.29 -14.65
N GLN A 127 -0.24 28.57 -13.40
CA GLN A 127 0.86 27.86 -12.75
C GLN A 127 0.51 26.40 -12.48
N VAL A 128 -0.72 26.10 -12.07
CA VAL A 128 -1.17 24.71 -11.88
C VAL A 128 -1.16 23.97 -13.22
N LEU A 129 -1.70 24.56 -14.29
CA LEU A 129 -1.67 23.95 -15.63
C LEU A 129 -0.24 23.71 -16.14
N LEU A 130 0.67 24.65 -15.88
CA LEU A 130 2.09 24.50 -16.19
C LEU A 130 2.71 23.31 -15.42
N CYS A 131 2.47 23.23 -14.12
CA CYS A 131 2.96 22.14 -13.27
C CYS A 131 2.43 20.77 -13.72
N ARG A 132 1.13 20.69 -14.01
CA ARG A 132 0.49 19.47 -14.53
C ARG A 132 1.09 19.06 -15.87
N ARG A 133 1.31 20.02 -16.78
CA ARG A 133 1.96 19.77 -18.07
C ARG A 133 3.38 19.25 -17.90
N PHE A 134 4.18 19.86 -17.02
CA PHE A 134 5.53 19.41 -16.71
C PHE A 134 5.54 17.97 -16.17
N GLN A 135 4.76 17.71 -15.11
CA GLN A 135 4.65 16.40 -14.46
C GLN A 135 4.24 15.32 -15.45
N LYS A 136 3.15 15.56 -16.20
CA LYS A 136 2.63 14.61 -17.19
C LYS A 136 3.65 14.29 -18.27
N THR A 137 4.33 15.31 -18.78
CA THR A 137 5.36 15.13 -19.83
C THR A 137 6.51 14.29 -19.31
N LEU A 138 7.03 14.63 -18.14
CA LEU A 138 8.17 13.96 -17.53
C LEU A 138 7.84 12.49 -17.20
N LEU A 139 6.70 12.23 -16.56
CA LEU A 139 6.30 10.88 -16.15
C LEU A 139 5.97 9.98 -17.34
N ARG A 140 5.33 10.51 -18.40
CA ARG A 140 5.08 9.73 -19.63
C ARG A 140 6.38 9.32 -20.32
N VAL A 141 7.37 10.21 -20.34
CA VAL A 141 8.70 9.92 -20.90
C VAL A 141 9.42 8.82 -20.11
N LEU A 142 9.26 8.79 -18.78
CA LEU A 142 9.84 7.78 -17.90
C LEU A 142 9.13 6.43 -17.97
N ILE A 143 7.79 6.42 -17.99
CA ILE A 143 6.99 5.20 -17.86
C ILE A 143 6.68 4.57 -19.23
N HIS A 144 6.24 5.37 -20.20
CA HIS A 144 5.78 4.88 -21.50
C HIS A 144 6.79 5.05 -22.63
N HIS A 145 7.84 5.84 -22.42
CA HIS A 145 8.81 6.22 -23.45
C HIS A 145 8.16 6.79 -24.73
N ASP A 146 6.98 7.40 -24.61
CA ASP A 146 6.19 7.89 -25.74
C ASP A 146 5.80 9.37 -25.57
N LEU A 147 5.78 10.10 -26.69
CA LEU A 147 5.35 11.50 -26.78
C LEU A 147 4.13 11.71 -27.68
N LYS A 148 3.63 10.66 -28.36
CA LYS A 148 2.62 10.76 -29.44
C LYS A 148 1.29 11.38 -28.97
N SER A 149 0.99 11.37 -27.68
CA SER A 149 -0.25 11.89 -27.08
C SER A 149 -0.10 13.20 -26.29
N LEU A 150 1.05 13.90 -26.34
CA LEU A 150 1.23 15.17 -25.61
C LEU A 150 0.38 16.34 -26.13
N ASN A 151 -0.10 16.27 -27.38
CA ASN A 151 -0.90 17.32 -28.02
C ASN A 151 -2.42 17.16 -27.82
N GLU A 152 -2.86 16.16 -27.06
CA GLU A 152 -4.26 16.07 -26.65
C GLU A 152 -4.58 17.26 -25.75
N ARG A 153 -5.45 18.15 -26.23
CA ARG A 153 -5.86 19.34 -25.49
C ARG A 153 -6.32 18.93 -24.08
N MET A 154 -5.78 19.61 -23.07
CA MET A 154 -6.23 19.50 -21.68
C MET A 154 -7.67 20.03 -21.47
N ASP A 155 -8.31 20.50 -22.53
CA ASP A 155 -9.47 21.39 -22.58
C ASP A 155 -10.82 20.64 -22.62
N GLY A 156 -10.95 19.62 -21.78
CA GLY A 156 -12.22 18.92 -21.59
C GLY A 156 -12.53 18.87 -20.10
N ASP A 157 -13.58 19.58 -19.68
CA ASP A 157 -14.16 19.53 -18.33
C ASP A 157 -14.44 18.07 -17.97
N ILE A 158 -13.61 17.49 -17.11
CA ILE A 158 -13.95 16.23 -16.47
C ILE A 158 -14.84 16.59 -15.29
N LEU A 159 -16.14 16.32 -15.42
CA LEU A 159 -17.07 16.37 -14.30
C LEU A 159 -16.78 15.16 -13.39
N GLY A 160 -15.87 15.30 -12.42
CA GLY A 160 -15.54 14.21 -11.51
C GLY A 160 -14.54 14.55 -10.40
N ALA A 161 -14.32 13.60 -9.50
CA ALA A 161 -13.21 13.60 -8.57
C ALA A 161 -11.95 13.07 -9.28
N GLU A 162 -10.83 13.77 -9.15
CA GLU A 162 -9.58 13.42 -9.82
C GLU A 162 -8.42 13.47 -8.84
N THR A 163 -7.34 12.80 -9.21
CA THR A 163 -6.05 12.93 -8.52
C THR A 163 -5.54 14.38 -8.61
N ASP A 164 -5.44 15.08 -7.47
CA ASP A 164 -5.08 16.50 -7.39
C ASP A 164 -3.83 16.70 -6.51
N TYR A 165 -2.68 16.25 -7.05
CA TYR A 165 -1.37 16.54 -6.48
C TYR A 165 -0.36 16.87 -7.57
N LEU A 166 0.67 17.65 -7.20
CA LEU A 166 1.76 18.04 -8.10
C LEU A 166 3.10 17.55 -7.53
N LEU A 167 3.94 17.05 -8.42
CA LEU A 167 5.28 16.54 -8.17
C LEU A 167 6.27 17.42 -8.93
N LEU A 168 7.05 18.20 -8.19
CA LEU A 168 7.92 19.23 -8.75
C LEU A 168 9.37 19.01 -8.32
N PRO A 169 10.36 19.33 -9.18
CA PRO A 169 11.77 19.24 -8.81
C PRO A 169 12.09 20.26 -7.70
N ALA A 170 12.87 19.85 -6.70
CA ALA A 170 13.40 20.78 -5.72
C ALA A 170 14.74 21.38 -6.19
N THR A 171 15.04 22.60 -5.72
CA THR A 171 16.36 23.21 -5.92
C THR A 171 17.44 22.49 -5.11
N ALA A 172 18.68 22.50 -5.61
CA ALA A 172 19.81 21.86 -4.93
C ALA A 172 20.00 22.44 -3.51
N LYS A 173 20.41 21.58 -2.55
CA LYS A 173 20.52 21.92 -1.10
C LYS A 173 21.32 23.20 -0.80
N HIS A 174 22.25 23.59 -1.67
CA HIS A 174 23.12 24.77 -1.52
C HIS A 174 22.63 26.04 -2.24
N GLN A 175 21.51 25.99 -2.97
CA GLN A 175 20.94 27.11 -3.74
C GLN A 175 19.52 27.46 -3.25
N ARG A 176 19.31 27.62 -1.94
CA ARG A 176 17.97 27.81 -1.34
C ARG A 176 17.62 29.28 -1.03
N PRO A 177 17.17 30.10 -2.01
CA PRO A 177 16.18 31.14 -1.75
C PRO A 177 14.75 30.63 -2.03
N GLU A 178 14.57 29.73 -3.01
CA GLU A 178 13.28 29.11 -3.39
C GLU A 178 13.43 27.58 -3.38
N ILE A 179 12.37 26.85 -2.99
CA ILE A 179 12.42 25.39 -2.82
C ILE A 179 12.11 24.64 -4.12
N ILE A 180 11.24 25.19 -4.97
CA ILE A 180 10.84 24.59 -6.25
C ILE A 180 11.78 25.09 -7.36
N ASP A 181 12.27 24.18 -8.20
CA ASP A 181 13.08 24.52 -9.39
C ASP A 181 12.17 24.94 -10.55
N TRP A 182 11.71 26.20 -10.50
CA TRP A 182 10.89 26.80 -11.55
C TRP A 182 11.54 26.81 -12.94
N PRO A 183 12.85 27.05 -13.11
CA PRO A 183 13.51 26.87 -14.41
C PRO A 183 13.29 25.48 -15.00
N CYS A 184 13.43 24.41 -14.19
CA CYS A 184 13.16 23.05 -14.64
C CYS A 184 11.67 22.82 -14.95
N VAL A 185 10.74 23.38 -14.17
CA VAL A 185 9.30 23.28 -14.45
C VAL A 185 8.93 23.97 -15.76
N ASN A 186 9.48 25.16 -16.01
CA ASN A 186 9.26 25.94 -17.23
C ASN A 186 9.85 25.29 -18.49
N SER A 187 10.66 24.25 -18.34
CA SER A 187 11.33 23.58 -19.46
C SER A 187 10.35 22.96 -20.47
N VAL A 188 9.13 22.63 -20.04
CA VAL A 188 8.05 22.13 -20.90
C VAL A 188 7.43 23.19 -21.83
N LEU A 189 7.70 24.48 -21.57
CA LEU A 189 7.27 25.58 -22.43
C LEU A 189 8.26 25.87 -23.57
N PHE A 190 9.35 25.10 -23.63
CA PHE A 190 10.42 25.31 -24.60
C PHE A 190 9.89 25.33 -26.04
N SER A 191 10.37 26.30 -26.82
CA SER A 191 10.10 26.39 -28.25
C SER A 191 11.27 27.05 -28.96
N CYS A 192 11.81 26.38 -29.99
CA CYS A 192 12.91 26.90 -30.79
C CYS A 192 12.60 28.30 -31.37
N LYS A 193 11.37 28.53 -31.83
CA LYS A 193 10.96 29.81 -32.44
C LYS A 193 11.02 30.99 -31.48
N LYS A 194 10.60 30.81 -30.22
CA LYS A 194 10.54 31.89 -29.22
C LYS A 194 11.91 32.20 -28.60
N ASN A 195 12.78 31.19 -28.52
CA ASN A 195 14.06 31.31 -27.81
C ASN A 195 15.21 31.85 -28.68
N VAL A 196 15.15 31.70 -30.01
CA VAL A 196 16.16 32.28 -30.92
C VAL A 196 16.16 33.81 -30.89
N GLU A 197 14.99 34.43 -30.70
CA GLU A 197 14.86 35.90 -30.66
C GLU A 197 15.16 36.50 -29.27
N SER A 198 15.01 35.72 -28.20
CA SER A 198 15.08 36.19 -26.80
C SER A 198 16.37 35.79 -26.05
N HIS A 199 17.12 34.80 -26.53
CA HIS A 199 18.36 34.35 -25.90
C HIS A 199 19.57 35.26 -26.25
N LEU A 200 19.48 36.54 -25.89
CA LEU A 200 20.50 37.55 -26.21
C LEU A 200 21.73 37.52 -25.29
N ASN A 201 21.60 36.99 -24.06
CA ASN A 201 22.70 36.87 -23.10
C ASN A 201 22.91 35.39 -22.72
N CYS A 202 23.89 34.73 -23.35
CA CYS A 202 24.34 33.42 -22.91
C CYS A 202 25.11 33.53 -21.59
N SER A 203 24.78 32.67 -20.63
CA SER A 203 25.47 32.56 -19.34
C SER A 203 26.83 31.86 -19.45
N LEU A 204 27.14 31.25 -20.60
CA LEU A 204 28.47 30.71 -20.88
C LEU A 204 29.43 31.84 -21.28
N PRO A 205 30.72 31.75 -20.90
CA PRO A 205 31.75 32.71 -21.32
C PRO A 205 31.78 32.93 -22.84
N GLU A 206 32.17 34.13 -23.28
CA GLU A 206 32.32 34.46 -24.70
C GLU A 206 33.17 33.39 -25.43
N GLY A 207 32.61 32.82 -26.51
CA GLY A 207 33.25 31.76 -27.31
C GLY A 207 32.88 30.31 -26.94
N CYS A 208 32.24 30.07 -25.79
CA CYS A 208 31.78 28.74 -25.36
C CYS A 208 30.37 28.39 -25.87
N ALA A 209 29.54 29.41 -26.13
CA ALA A 209 28.20 29.26 -26.69
C ALA A 209 28.25 29.32 -28.22
N ARG A 210 27.70 28.31 -28.89
CA ARG A 210 27.57 28.28 -30.35
C ARG A 210 26.13 28.03 -30.72
N ILE A 211 25.68 28.59 -31.84
CA ILE A 211 24.40 28.24 -32.43
C ILE A 211 24.63 26.98 -33.26
N VAL A 212 23.88 25.92 -32.97
CA VAL A 212 23.88 24.64 -33.70
C VAL A 212 22.53 24.42 -34.33
N GLN A 213 22.49 23.74 -35.47
CA GLN A 213 21.24 23.41 -36.11
C GLN A 213 20.63 22.16 -35.49
N THR A 214 19.44 22.28 -34.91
CA THR A 214 18.62 21.13 -34.51
C THR A 214 17.55 20.82 -35.55
N LYS A 215 16.83 19.71 -35.39
CA LYS A 215 15.71 19.37 -36.28
C LYS A 215 14.65 20.48 -36.35
N ASP A 216 14.42 21.15 -35.21
CA ASP A 216 13.36 22.14 -35.04
C ASP A 216 13.83 23.59 -35.30
N GLY A 217 15.12 23.78 -35.57
CA GLY A 217 15.71 25.09 -35.84
C GLY A 217 17.07 25.32 -35.16
N PRO A 218 17.68 26.48 -35.39
CA PRO A 218 18.93 26.86 -34.73
C PRO A 218 18.71 27.06 -33.23
N VAL A 219 19.61 26.54 -32.39
CA VAL A 219 19.54 26.67 -30.93
C VAL A 219 20.95 26.87 -30.36
N CYS A 220 21.06 27.65 -29.28
CA CYS A 220 22.32 27.81 -28.55
C CYS A 220 22.71 26.51 -27.83
N THR A 221 23.99 26.13 -27.86
CA THR A 221 24.50 24.94 -27.17
C THR A 221 24.19 24.90 -25.68
N CYS A 222 24.03 26.04 -25.00
CA CYS A 222 23.65 26.07 -23.58
C CYS A 222 22.22 25.58 -23.31
N LEU A 223 21.30 25.76 -24.27
CA LEU A 223 19.94 25.24 -24.21
C LEU A 223 19.85 23.78 -24.65
N LEU A 224 20.79 23.36 -25.51
CA LEU A 224 20.87 21.98 -25.93
C LEU A 224 21.52 21.11 -24.85
N GLN A 225 22.38 21.64 -23.99
CA GLN A 225 22.89 20.93 -22.82
C GLN A 225 21.81 20.85 -21.72
N ASN A 226 21.68 19.70 -21.07
CA ASN A 226 20.60 19.43 -20.11
C ASN A 226 19.23 19.68 -20.74
N SER A 227 18.95 18.96 -21.82
CA SER A 227 17.64 18.99 -22.48
C SER A 227 17.16 17.57 -22.77
N LEU A 228 15.83 17.39 -22.76
CA LEU A 228 15.22 16.18 -23.28
C LEU A 228 15.12 16.30 -24.79
N VAL A 229 15.74 15.37 -25.51
CA VAL A 229 15.72 15.31 -26.97
C VAL A 229 15.10 14.01 -27.47
N TYR A 230 14.30 14.15 -28.51
CA TYR A 230 13.73 13.06 -29.28
C TYR A 230 14.50 12.88 -30.60
N THR A 231 14.73 11.65 -30.99
CA THR A 231 15.39 11.29 -32.25
C THR A 231 14.42 10.54 -33.18
N PRO A 232 13.75 11.23 -34.12
CA PRO A 232 12.68 10.62 -34.92
C PRO A 232 13.11 9.44 -35.79
N HIS A 233 14.40 9.36 -36.14
CA HIS A 233 14.95 8.29 -36.96
C HIS A 233 15.13 6.96 -36.22
N THR A 234 15.07 6.97 -34.87
CA THR A 234 15.12 5.74 -34.05
C THR A 234 13.93 5.60 -33.10
N ASP A 235 13.04 6.59 -33.03
CA ASP A 235 11.95 6.68 -32.06
C ASP A 235 12.44 6.61 -30.59
N GLN A 236 13.60 7.21 -30.29
CA GLN A 236 14.22 7.16 -28.95
C GLN A 236 14.42 8.53 -28.32
N MET A 237 14.33 8.55 -26.98
CA MET A 237 14.53 9.73 -26.13
C MET A 237 15.87 9.69 -25.41
N TYR A 238 16.49 10.85 -25.31
CA TYR A 238 17.75 11.02 -24.61
C TYR A 238 17.72 12.32 -23.79
N CYS A 239 18.38 12.31 -22.63
CA CYS A 239 18.73 13.56 -21.96
C CYS A 239 20.17 13.93 -22.33
N THR A 240 20.35 15.11 -22.89
CA THR A 240 21.68 15.61 -23.27
C THR A 240 22.42 16.10 -22.03
N THR A 241 23.70 15.72 -21.90
CA THR A 241 24.51 16.05 -20.71
C THR A 241 25.65 17.02 -21.01
N GLY A 242 26.09 17.07 -22.26
CA GLY A 242 27.16 17.98 -22.68
C GLY A 242 27.45 17.91 -24.17
N ILE A 243 28.26 18.86 -24.63
CA ILE A 243 28.77 18.94 -26.00
C ILE A 243 30.12 18.22 -26.07
N LEU A 244 30.36 17.49 -27.16
CA LEU A 244 31.57 16.70 -27.38
C LEU A 244 32.51 17.39 -28.36
N GLU A 245 33.80 17.15 -28.23
CA GLU A 245 34.83 17.55 -29.21
C GLU A 245 34.90 16.58 -30.41
N LEU A 246 33.75 16.06 -30.83
CA LEU A 246 33.58 15.17 -31.99
C LEU A 246 32.61 15.83 -32.96
N ASN A 247 32.74 15.59 -34.26
CA ASN A 247 31.82 16.05 -35.29
C ASN A 247 31.46 14.91 -36.25
N ALA A 248 30.66 15.19 -37.28
CA ALA A 248 30.21 14.15 -38.21
C ALA A 248 31.36 13.43 -38.95
N ASN A 249 32.51 14.10 -39.09
CA ASN A 249 33.70 13.56 -39.73
C ASN A 249 34.58 12.72 -38.79
N SER A 250 34.35 12.77 -37.48
CA SER A 250 35.04 11.95 -36.50
C SER A 250 34.76 10.45 -36.70
N ARG A 251 35.69 9.60 -36.28
CA ARG A 251 35.57 8.14 -36.36
C ARG A 251 34.60 7.61 -35.29
N ARG A 252 33.63 6.79 -35.70
CA ARG A 252 32.73 6.02 -34.85
C ARG A 252 33.12 4.54 -34.91
N GLY A 253 33.65 4.02 -33.80
CA GLY A 253 34.15 2.64 -33.74
C GLY A 253 35.41 2.40 -34.60
N LYS A 254 35.57 1.18 -35.13
CA LYS A 254 36.83 0.77 -35.79
C LYS A 254 36.98 1.23 -37.25
N ILE A 255 35.91 1.58 -37.97
CA ILE A 255 35.97 1.69 -39.45
C ILE A 255 35.26 2.93 -40.06
N ASN A 256 34.13 3.40 -39.53
CA ASN A 256 33.29 4.41 -40.21
C ASN A 256 33.29 5.78 -39.52
N SER A 257 33.09 6.88 -40.27
CA SER A 257 32.76 8.18 -39.69
C SER A 257 31.29 8.24 -39.27
N TYR A 258 30.92 9.18 -38.39
CA TYR A 258 29.51 9.37 -38.02
C TYR A 258 28.64 9.65 -39.25
N LYS A 259 29.11 10.48 -40.18
CA LYS A 259 28.45 10.74 -41.47
C LYS A 259 28.14 9.47 -42.26
N LYS A 260 29.15 8.62 -42.48
CA LYS A 260 28.96 7.34 -43.19
C LYS A 260 28.01 6.41 -42.44
N TYR A 261 28.12 6.35 -41.11
CA TYR A 261 27.23 5.52 -40.29
C TYR A 261 25.76 5.92 -40.48
N TYR A 262 25.42 7.20 -40.42
CA TYR A 262 24.04 7.67 -40.58
C TYR A 262 23.54 7.52 -42.02
N GLU A 263 24.40 7.70 -43.02
CA GLU A 263 24.07 7.48 -44.43
C GLU A 263 23.82 6.00 -44.73
N GLU A 264 24.69 5.10 -44.29
CA GLU A 264 24.59 3.66 -44.55
C GLU A 264 23.48 2.98 -43.75
N ARG A 265 23.32 3.34 -42.46
CA ARG A 265 22.38 2.66 -41.56
C ARG A 265 20.97 3.24 -41.60
N HIS A 266 20.86 4.56 -41.74
CA HIS A 266 19.59 5.26 -41.64
C HIS A 266 19.19 5.99 -42.94
N GLY A 267 20.05 6.01 -43.96
CA GLY A 267 19.79 6.74 -45.20
C GLY A 267 19.84 8.26 -45.04
N ILE A 268 20.44 8.77 -43.96
CA ILE A 268 20.44 10.19 -43.60
C ILE A 268 21.79 10.82 -43.96
N LYS A 269 21.76 11.84 -44.81
CA LYS A 269 22.92 12.68 -45.11
C LYS A 269 22.97 13.86 -44.13
N LEU A 270 23.99 13.86 -43.30
CA LEU A 270 24.26 14.94 -42.35
C LEU A 270 24.69 16.21 -43.11
N CYS A 271 24.03 17.34 -42.85
CA CYS A 271 24.28 18.62 -43.53
C CYS A 271 25.27 19.49 -42.76
N PHE A 272 25.36 19.30 -41.44
CA PHE A 272 26.15 20.14 -40.54
C PHE A 272 27.41 19.41 -40.04
N GLU A 273 28.28 19.04 -40.98
CA GLU A 273 29.33 18.05 -40.71
C GLU A 273 30.43 18.50 -39.74
N HIS A 274 30.56 19.81 -39.54
CA HIS A 274 31.55 20.43 -38.65
C HIS A 274 30.99 20.76 -37.27
N GLU A 275 29.69 20.62 -37.05
CA GLU A 275 29.08 20.86 -35.74
C GLU A 275 29.47 19.77 -34.74
N SER A 276 29.63 20.18 -33.48
CA SER A 276 29.95 19.27 -32.39
C SER A 276 28.77 18.34 -32.07
N LEU A 277 29.07 17.06 -31.90
CA LEU A 277 28.11 16.07 -31.43
C LEU A 277 27.74 16.32 -29.97
N VAL A 278 26.56 15.87 -29.59
CA VAL A 278 26.00 16.00 -28.24
C VAL A 278 26.02 14.64 -27.56
N ARG A 279 26.38 14.62 -26.28
CA ARG A 279 26.29 13.42 -25.47
C ARG A 279 24.85 13.24 -24.97
N GLY A 280 24.14 12.28 -25.53
CA GLY A 280 22.81 11.85 -25.06
C GLY A 280 22.92 10.65 -24.13
N ARG A 281 22.26 10.70 -22.99
CA ARG A 281 22.08 9.54 -22.11
C ARG A 281 20.64 9.02 -22.27
N PRO A 282 20.43 7.71 -22.47
CA PRO A 282 19.09 7.14 -22.49
C PRO A 282 18.34 7.42 -21.18
N ILE A 283 17.02 7.58 -21.28
CA ILE A 283 16.15 7.75 -20.10
C ILE A 283 16.02 6.41 -19.36
N PHE A 284 16.01 6.46 -18.03
CA PHE A 284 15.84 5.29 -17.16
C PHE A 284 14.49 4.63 -17.37
N ARG A 285 14.43 3.33 -17.10
CA ARG A 285 13.15 2.63 -16.94
C ARG A 285 12.72 2.73 -15.49
N VAL A 286 11.44 3.02 -15.28
CA VAL A 286 10.83 2.95 -13.95
C VAL A 286 10.78 1.49 -13.51
N LYS A 287 11.06 1.24 -12.24
CA LYS A 287 11.00 -0.09 -11.64
C LYS A 287 10.25 -0.04 -10.32
N ASN A 288 9.80 -1.20 -9.85
CA ASN A 288 9.24 -1.33 -8.52
C ASN A 288 10.40 -1.44 -7.51
N TYR A 289 10.53 -0.46 -6.63
CA TYR A 289 11.55 -0.42 -5.58
C TYR A 289 11.01 -0.81 -4.19
N LEU A 290 9.79 -1.35 -4.10
CA LEU A 290 9.16 -1.84 -2.86
C LEU A 290 9.25 -3.37 -2.70
N GLN A 291 9.67 -4.09 -3.75
CA GLN A 291 9.72 -5.55 -3.76
C GLN A 291 10.86 -6.08 -2.89
N ARG A 292 10.59 -7.17 -2.17
CA ARG A 292 11.47 -7.81 -1.18
C ARG A 292 12.77 -8.40 -1.75
N CYS A 293 12.76 -8.80 -3.02
CA CYS A 293 13.91 -9.45 -3.67
C CYS A 293 13.91 -9.17 -5.18
N ARG A 294 14.84 -8.35 -5.68
CA ARG A 294 15.33 -8.58 -7.05
C ARG A 294 16.17 -9.85 -7.05
N ASN A 295 15.76 -10.84 -7.84
CA ASN A 295 16.73 -11.78 -8.39
C ASN A 295 17.82 -10.94 -9.08
N GLN A 296 19.06 -11.10 -8.62
CA GLN A 296 20.24 -10.26 -8.91
C GLN A 296 20.73 -10.30 -10.38
N ILE A 297 19.84 -10.38 -11.37
CA ILE A 297 20.21 -10.81 -12.72
C ILE A 297 20.60 -9.65 -13.63
N GLU A 298 20.15 -8.42 -13.39
CA GLU A 298 20.56 -7.28 -14.21
C GLU A 298 21.03 -6.13 -13.34
N LYS A 299 22.35 -6.13 -13.08
CA LYS A 299 23.07 -4.88 -12.81
C LYS A 299 22.66 -3.93 -13.94
N GLU A 300 22.06 -2.79 -13.64
CA GLU A 300 22.07 -1.69 -14.60
C GLU A 300 23.52 -1.28 -14.80
N SER A 301 24.20 -1.94 -15.75
CA SER A 301 25.44 -1.41 -16.30
C SER A 301 25.07 -0.03 -16.82
N SER A 302 25.64 1.02 -16.22
CA SER A 302 25.54 2.42 -16.65
C SER A 302 25.30 2.45 -18.16
N MET A 303 24.05 2.73 -18.57
CA MET A 303 23.69 2.70 -19.99
C MET A 303 24.64 3.65 -20.72
N PRO A 304 25.41 3.16 -21.70
CA PRO A 304 26.46 3.96 -22.30
C PRO A 304 25.83 5.21 -22.94
N SER A 305 26.47 6.35 -22.73
CA SER A 305 26.08 7.56 -23.45
C SER A 305 26.24 7.36 -24.95
N VAL A 306 25.32 7.92 -25.72
CA VAL A 306 25.32 7.90 -27.18
C VAL A 306 25.73 9.28 -27.69
N GLU A 307 26.57 9.33 -28.73
CA GLU A 307 26.89 10.58 -29.42
C GLU A 307 25.86 10.85 -30.52
N LEU A 308 25.21 12.01 -30.44
CA LEU A 308 24.09 12.41 -31.29
C LEU A 308 24.44 13.67 -32.09
N PRO A 309 24.21 13.69 -33.42
CA PRO A 309 24.26 14.93 -34.20
C PRO A 309 23.13 15.88 -33.78
N PRO A 310 23.39 17.17 -33.51
CA PRO A 310 22.36 18.16 -33.17
C PRO A 310 21.20 18.19 -34.17
N GLU A 311 21.51 18.11 -35.48
CA GLU A 311 20.51 18.22 -36.56
C GLU A 311 19.46 17.10 -36.57
N LEU A 312 19.71 15.99 -35.86
CA LEU A 312 18.78 14.87 -35.72
C LEU A 312 17.95 14.91 -34.43
N CYS A 313 18.27 15.86 -33.54
CA CYS A 313 17.62 16.02 -32.24
C CYS A 313 16.46 17.01 -32.36
N SER A 314 15.29 16.61 -31.87
CA SER A 314 14.15 17.49 -31.62
C SER A 314 14.07 17.76 -30.12
N ILE A 315 14.06 19.02 -29.70
CA ILE A 315 14.10 19.38 -28.27
C ILE A 315 12.67 19.42 -27.73
N VAL A 316 12.43 18.62 -26.70
CA VAL A 316 11.11 18.47 -26.05
C VAL A 316 11.02 19.33 -24.79
N MET A 317 12.07 19.33 -23.97
CA MET A 317 12.15 20.11 -22.73
C MET A 317 13.56 20.69 -22.55
N SER A 318 13.65 21.97 -22.21
CA SER A 318 14.93 22.60 -21.83
C SER A 318 14.72 23.86 -20.96
N PRO A 319 15.44 24.02 -19.84
CA PRO A 319 16.46 23.13 -19.29
C PRO A 319 15.89 22.02 -18.40
N ILE A 320 16.37 20.79 -18.53
CA ILE A 320 16.09 19.66 -17.63
C ILE A 320 17.28 18.70 -17.53
N SER A 321 17.71 18.39 -16.31
CA SER A 321 18.88 17.54 -16.08
C SER A 321 18.52 16.04 -16.08
N ILE A 322 19.51 15.20 -16.36
CA ILE A 322 19.36 13.74 -16.21
C ILE A 322 19.09 13.34 -14.76
N ASN A 323 19.63 14.09 -13.79
CA ASN A 323 19.40 13.87 -12.36
C ASN A 323 17.92 14.03 -12.02
N THR A 324 17.22 14.96 -12.66
CA THR A 324 15.78 15.14 -12.49
C THR A 324 15.03 13.89 -12.94
N PHE A 325 15.33 13.36 -14.14
CA PHE A 325 14.74 12.10 -14.62
C PHE A 325 15.07 10.93 -13.70
N TYR A 326 16.31 10.83 -13.23
CA TYR A 326 16.72 9.76 -12.32
C TYR A 326 15.95 9.81 -10.99
N SER A 327 15.84 11.00 -10.38
CA SER A 327 15.10 11.20 -9.14
C SER A 327 13.61 10.88 -9.29
N PHE A 328 13.01 11.33 -10.40
CA PHE A 328 11.60 11.05 -10.69
C PHE A 328 11.35 9.59 -11.09
N SER A 329 12.37 8.80 -11.43
CA SER A 329 12.18 7.36 -11.67
C SER A 329 11.76 6.59 -10.41
N PHE A 330 11.99 7.15 -9.21
CA PHE A 330 11.57 6.58 -7.93
C PHE A 330 10.15 6.98 -7.51
N VAL A 331 9.62 8.07 -8.09
CA VAL A 331 8.33 8.66 -7.71
C VAL A 331 7.17 7.67 -7.73
N PRO A 332 7.01 6.79 -8.74
CA PRO A 332 5.90 5.84 -8.75
C PRO A 332 5.89 4.93 -7.51
N SER A 333 7.04 4.42 -7.08
CA SER A 333 7.16 3.63 -5.84
C SER A 333 6.96 4.49 -4.58
N ILE A 334 7.46 5.72 -4.56
CA ILE A 334 7.24 6.67 -3.44
C ILE A 334 5.75 6.93 -3.24
N MET A 335 5.05 7.27 -4.33
CA MET A 335 3.63 7.59 -4.29
C MET A 335 2.77 6.37 -3.98
N HIS A 336 3.09 5.20 -4.54
CA HIS A 336 2.41 3.95 -4.19
C HIS A 336 2.52 3.63 -2.69
N ARG A 337 3.70 3.86 -2.09
CA ARG A 337 3.88 3.70 -0.64
C ARG A 337 3.10 4.74 0.16
N LEU A 338 3.13 6.01 -0.25
CA LEU A 338 2.35 7.07 0.38
C LEU A 338 0.85 6.76 0.33
N GLU A 339 0.33 6.35 -0.83
CA GLU A 339 -1.05 5.90 -1.04
C GLU A 339 -1.40 4.79 -0.05
N SER A 340 -0.58 3.75 0.04
CA SER A 340 -0.80 2.61 0.93
C SER A 340 -0.87 3.01 2.40
N LEU A 341 -0.02 3.96 2.82
CA LEU A 341 -0.01 4.48 4.19
C LEU A 341 -1.23 5.37 4.49
N LEU A 342 -1.69 6.15 3.52
CA LEU A 342 -2.91 6.96 3.66
C LEU A 342 -4.15 6.05 3.78
N ILE A 343 -4.22 4.96 3.01
CA ILE A 343 -5.29 3.96 3.13
C ILE A 343 -5.28 3.31 4.52
N ALA A 344 -4.11 2.90 5.01
CA ALA A 344 -3.97 2.36 6.36
C ALA A 344 -4.36 3.38 7.45
N ALA A 345 -4.02 4.66 7.26
CA ALA A 345 -4.43 5.74 8.17
C ALA A 345 -5.95 5.93 8.17
N ASN A 346 -6.58 5.93 6.99
CA ASN A 346 -8.04 6.02 6.87
C ASN A 346 -8.75 4.85 7.57
N LEU A 347 -8.21 3.62 7.47
CA LEU A 347 -8.72 2.46 8.22
C LEU A 347 -8.56 2.64 9.73
N LYS A 348 -7.37 3.03 10.19
CA LYS A 348 -7.10 3.33 11.62
C LYS A 348 -8.12 4.34 12.16
N MET A 349 -8.36 5.41 11.40
CA MET A 349 -9.28 6.46 11.82
C MET A 349 -10.75 6.01 11.81
N MET A 350 -11.15 5.15 10.86
CA MET A 350 -12.48 4.54 10.85
C MET A 350 -12.75 3.76 12.14
N HIS A 351 -11.74 3.10 12.69
CA HIS A 351 -11.81 2.41 13.97
C HIS A 351 -11.85 3.39 15.16
N LEU A 352 -10.93 4.38 15.21
CA LEU A 352 -10.81 5.33 16.32
C LEU A 352 -12.08 6.17 16.56
N ASP A 353 -12.80 6.55 15.51
CA ASP A 353 -14.07 7.27 15.65
C ASP A 353 -15.13 6.48 16.47
N HIS A 354 -14.97 5.15 16.61
CA HIS A 354 -15.88 4.29 17.38
C HIS A 354 -15.35 3.93 18.77
N CYS A 355 -14.07 4.15 19.06
CA CYS A 355 -13.42 3.74 20.29
C CYS A 355 -12.90 4.96 21.07
N ASN A 356 -13.37 5.16 22.30
CA ASN A 356 -12.92 6.24 23.19
C ASN A 356 -11.53 6.00 23.81
N GLN A 357 -10.83 4.92 23.43
CA GLN A 357 -9.51 4.58 23.96
C GLN A 357 -8.41 5.09 23.02
N ASN A 358 -7.40 5.74 23.60
CA ASN A 358 -6.23 6.28 22.91
C ASN A 358 -5.23 5.17 22.57
N ASP A 359 -5.69 4.08 21.96
CA ASP A 359 -4.81 3.01 21.53
C ASP A 359 -4.04 3.46 20.28
N VAL A 360 -2.75 3.74 20.46
CA VAL A 360 -1.88 4.26 19.40
C VAL A 360 -1.34 3.08 18.60
N LEU A 361 -2.20 2.41 17.83
CA LEU A 361 -1.75 1.44 16.82
C LEU A 361 -1.02 2.23 15.70
N PRO A 362 0.27 1.94 15.43
CA PRO A 362 1.01 2.62 14.38
C PRO A 362 0.39 2.33 13.00
N ILE A 363 0.35 3.35 12.13
CA ILE A 363 -0.17 3.22 10.75
C ILE A 363 0.61 2.15 9.98
N SER A 364 1.92 2.02 10.23
CA SER A 364 2.76 0.97 9.64
C SER A 364 2.30 -0.44 9.98
N LYS A 365 1.78 -0.66 11.20
CA LYS A 365 1.26 -1.96 11.63
C LYS A 365 -0.12 -2.26 11.04
N VAL A 366 -0.95 -1.24 10.87
CA VAL A 366 -2.20 -1.38 10.10
C VAL A 366 -1.90 -1.71 8.64
N LEU A 367 -0.91 -1.03 8.04
CA LEU A 367 -0.48 -1.32 6.67
C LEU A 367 0.04 -2.76 6.52
N GLU A 368 0.81 -3.25 7.48
CA GLU A 368 1.29 -4.63 7.52
C GLU A 368 0.12 -5.63 7.56
N ALA A 369 -0.87 -5.40 8.43
CA ALA A 369 -2.03 -6.28 8.59
C ALA A 369 -2.92 -6.36 7.33
N ILE A 370 -3.00 -5.29 6.53
CA ILE A 370 -3.80 -5.26 5.29
C ILE A 370 -3.00 -5.58 4.02
N THR A 371 -1.72 -5.94 4.13
CA THR A 371 -0.86 -6.26 2.98
C THR A 371 -0.63 -7.76 2.88
N THR A 372 -1.16 -8.39 1.83
CA THR A 372 -0.98 -9.82 1.60
C THR A 372 0.39 -10.12 0.99
N LYS A 373 0.79 -11.39 1.03
CA LYS A 373 2.01 -11.87 0.37
C LYS A 373 2.03 -11.65 -1.14
N LYS A 374 0.86 -11.56 -1.80
CA LYS A 374 0.77 -11.34 -3.25
C LYS A 374 1.37 -9.98 -3.65
N CYS A 375 1.45 -9.02 -2.72
CA CYS A 375 2.15 -7.74 -2.93
C CYS A 375 3.67 -7.86 -3.12
N GLN A 376 4.29 -8.96 -2.66
CA GLN A 376 5.74 -9.21 -2.73
C GLN A 376 6.61 -8.13 -2.05
N GLU A 377 6.05 -7.44 -1.05
CA GLU A 377 6.77 -6.44 -0.27
C GLU A 377 7.61 -7.06 0.85
N THR A 378 8.42 -6.23 1.52
CA THR A 378 9.32 -6.66 2.59
C THR A 378 8.60 -7.14 3.86
N PHE A 379 7.29 -6.89 3.98
CA PHE A 379 6.42 -7.31 5.06
C PHE A 379 5.09 -7.80 4.47
N ASP A 380 4.39 -8.62 5.25
CA ASP A 380 3.10 -9.22 4.91
C ASP A 380 2.31 -9.56 6.19
N SER A 381 1.02 -9.88 6.04
CA SER A 381 0.07 -10.08 7.13
C SER A 381 0.21 -11.42 7.87
N GLU A 382 0.94 -12.42 7.35
CA GLU A 382 0.86 -13.81 7.84
C GLU A 382 1.20 -13.99 9.32
N SER A 383 2.23 -13.28 9.79
CA SER A 383 2.63 -13.40 11.20
C SER A 383 1.58 -12.82 12.14
N LEU A 384 0.85 -11.80 11.69
CA LEU A 384 -0.23 -11.19 12.44
C LEU A 384 -1.50 -12.04 12.34
N GLU A 385 -1.78 -12.60 11.17
CA GLU A 385 -2.88 -13.56 10.94
C GLU A 385 -2.76 -14.74 11.89
N THR A 386 -1.61 -15.42 11.93
CA THR A 386 -1.37 -16.56 12.84
C THR A 386 -1.62 -16.23 14.31
N LEU A 387 -1.18 -15.04 14.73
CA LEU A 387 -1.38 -14.55 16.10
C LEU A 387 -2.86 -14.23 16.37
N GLY A 388 -3.52 -13.58 15.41
CA GLY A 388 -4.91 -13.19 15.47
C GLY A 388 -5.87 -14.37 15.50
N ASP A 389 -5.65 -15.37 14.63
CA ASP A 389 -6.41 -16.63 14.59
C ASP A 389 -6.36 -17.35 15.94
N SER A 390 -5.14 -17.49 16.49
CA SER A 390 -4.94 -18.12 17.80
C SER A 390 -5.70 -17.39 18.92
N PHE A 391 -5.66 -16.07 18.92
CA PHE A 391 -6.35 -15.25 19.93
C PHE A 391 -7.87 -15.22 19.73
N LEU A 392 -8.34 -15.16 18.48
CA LEU A 392 -9.75 -15.22 18.14
C LEU A 392 -10.37 -16.54 18.63
N LYS A 393 -9.70 -17.67 18.35
CA LYS A 393 -10.09 -18.99 18.86
C LYS A 393 -10.16 -19.01 20.38
N TYR A 394 -9.11 -18.53 21.05
CA TYR A 394 -9.06 -18.45 22.51
C TYR A 394 -10.21 -17.60 23.08
N ALA A 395 -10.41 -16.39 22.56
CA ALA A 395 -11.37 -15.42 23.08
C ALA A 395 -12.82 -15.91 22.88
N VAL A 396 -13.14 -16.46 21.71
CA VAL A 396 -14.46 -17.05 21.43
C VAL A 396 -14.69 -18.30 22.27
N SER A 397 -13.69 -19.19 22.40
CA SER A 397 -13.79 -20.37 23.28
C SER A 397 -14.10 -19.96 24.72
N GLN A 398 -13.43 -18.93 25.25
CA GLN A 398 -13.68 -18.43 26.60
C GLN A 398 -15.08 -17.84 26.75
N GLN A 399 -15.56 -17.08 25.77
CA GLN A 399 -16.92 -16.51 25.78
C GLN A 399 -18.00 -17.60 25.78
N LEU A 400 -17.82 -18.62 24.95
CA LEU A 400 -18.76 -19.74 24.86
C LEU A 400 -18.75 -20.58 26.13
N PHE A 401 -17.56 -20.85 26.67
CA PHE A 401 -17.42 -21.56 27.95
C PHE A 401 -18.14 -20.81 29.08
N LYS A 402 -17.99 -19.48 29.12
CA LYS A 402 -18.63 -18.62 30.13
C LYS A 402 -20.16 -18.57 30.00
N THR A 403 -20.67 -18.42 28.78
CA THR A 403 -22.11 -18.16 28.52
C THR A 403 -22.95 -19.45 28.41
N CYS A 404 -22.32 -20.56 28.05
CA CYS A 404 -22.98 -21.83 27.77
C CYS A 404 -22.45 -22.98 28.65
N GLN A 405 -22.31 -22.76 29.96
CA GLN A 405 -21.69 -23.70 30.92
C GLN A 405 -22.34 -25.09 30.98
N ASP A 406 -23.62 -25.20 30.62
CA ASP A 406 -24.39 -26.44 30.70
C ASP A 406 -24.43 -27.23 29.37
N GLN A 407 -23.81 -26.70 28.31
CA GLN A 407 -23.85 -27.30 26.99
C GLN A 407 -22.75 -28.36 26.77
N PRO A 408 -23.02 -29.42 25.99
CA PRO A 408 -22.01 -30.40 25.60
C PRO A 408 -20.90 -29.79 24.74
N GLU A 409 -19.69 -30.34 24.83
CA GLU A 409 -18.52 -29.92 24.03
C GLU A 409 -18.85 -29.83 22.53
N GLY A 410 -19.50 -30.84 21.95
CA GLY A 410 -19.84 -30.84 20.52
C GLY A 410 -20.69 -29.64 20.09
N VAL A 411 -21.66 -29.22 20.92
CA VAL A 411 -22.49 -28.04 20.64
C VAL A 411 -21.67 -26.75 20.73
N LEU A 412 -20.76 -26.68 21.71
CA LEU A 412 -19.86 -25.54 21.86
C LEU A 412 -18.87 -25.43 20.69
N THR A 413 -18.33 -26.56 20.21
CA THR A 413 -17.45 -26.61 19.04
C THR A 413 -18.18 -26.15 17.79
N SER A 414 -19.40 -26.65 17.53
CA SER A 414 -20.21 -26.20 16.39
C SER A 414 -20.54 -24.72 16.46
N LYS A 415 -20.83 -24.18 17.65
CA LYS A 415 -21.03 -22.73 17.85
C LYS A 415 -19.75 -21.94 17.63
N LYS A 416 -18.60 -22.44 18.10
CA LYS A 416 -17.28 -21.83 17.89
C LYS A 416 -17.00 -21.72 16.40
N GLU A 417 -17.04 -22.84 15.68
CA GLU A 417 -16.79 -22.92 14.24
C GLU A 417 -17.70 -21.99 13.44
N LYS A 418 -18.98 -21.88 13.82
CA LYS A 418 -19.90 -20.93 13.19
C LYS A 418 -19.45 -19.47 13.29
N ILE A 419 -18.88 -19.08 14.44
CA ILE A 419 -18.40 -17.70 14.68
C ILE A 419 -17.06 -17.44 13.99
N ILE A 420 -16.13 -18.40 14.05
CA ILE A 420 -14.74 -18.23 13.58
C ILE A 420 -14.51 -18.74 12.16
N SER A 421 -15.53 -19.27 11.47
CA SER A 421 -15.37 -19.74 10.09
C SER A 421 -14.95 -18.61 9.16
N ASN A 422 -14.13 -18.91 8.14
CA ASN A 422 -13.70 -17.93 7.14
C ASN A 422 -14.89 -17.23 6.47
N ALA A 423 -16.02 -17.93 6.29
CA ALA A 423 -17.24 -17.33 5.76
C ALA A 423 -17.81 -16.25 6.70
N ALA A 424 -17.90 -16.53 8.01
CA ALA A 424 -18.37 -15.56 9.00
C ALA A 424 -17.40 -14.37 9.14
N LEU A 425 -16.09 -14.63 9.19
CA LEU A 425 -15.07 -13.57 9.25
C LEU A 425 -15.08 -12.68 8.00
N CYS A 426 -15.24 -13.29 6.83
CA CYS A 426 -15.43 -12.55 5.59
C CYS A 426 -16.70 -11.68 5.64
N GLU A 427 -17.82 -12.20 6.16
CA GLU A 427 -19.05 -11.41 6.34
C GLU A 427 -18.82 -10.21 7.27
N PHE A 428 -18.17 -10.40 8.42
CA PHE A 428 -17.82 -9.32 9.34
C PHE A 428 -16.92 -8.28 8.67
N GLY A 429 -15.91 -8.72 7.93
CA GLY A 429 -14.99 -7.84 7.19
C GLY A 429 -15.70 -7.05 6.08
N CYS A 430 -16.55 -7.70 5.29
CA CYS A 430 -17.37 -7.07 4.26
C CYS A 430 -18.35 -6.07 4.85
N TYR A 431 -18.99 -6.41 5.96
CA TYR A 431 -19.88 -5.51 6.69
C TYR A 431 -19.14 -4.23 7.13
N ARG A 432 -17.83 -4.31 7.41
CA ARG A 432 -16.97 -3.16 7.73
C ARG A 432 -16.27 -2.54 6.53
N LYS A 433 -16.61 -2.97 5.30
CA LYS A 433 -15.98 -2.52 4.04
C LYS A 433 -14.45 -2.71 4.01
N LEU A 434 -13.94 -3.68 4.77
CA LEU A 434 -12.50 -3.98 4.80
C LEU A 434 -11.91 -4.38 3.45
N PRO A 435 -12.61 -5.11 2.54
CA PRO A 435 -12.02 -5.53 1.26
C PRO A 435 -11.41 -4.40 0.43
N GLY A 436 -11.97 -3.19 0.51
CA GLY A 436 -11.46 -2.02 -0.19
C GLY A 436 -10.10 -1.52 0.29
N PHE A 437 -9.74 -1.79 1.54
CA PHE A 437 -8.45 -1.41 2.15
C PHE A 437 -7.34 -2.44 1.91
N ILE A 438 -7.71 -3.69 1.61
CA ILE A 438 -6.75 -4.79 1.47
C ILE A 438 -5.80 -4.53 0.30
N ARG A 439 -4.58 -5.04 0.36
CA ARG A 439 -3.61 -4.97 -0.73
C ARG A 439 -3.22 -6.38 -1.13
N ASP A 440 -3.72 -6.83 -2.28
CA ASP A 440 -3.57 -8.22 -2.74
C ASP A 440 -2.82 -8.37 -4.07
N GLU A 441 -2.16 -7.31 -4.55
CA GLU A 441 -1.45 -7.32 -5.83
C GLU A 441 -0.09 -6.62 -5.74
N SER A 442 0.91 -7.16 -6.46
CA SER A 442 2.22 -6.50 -6.58
C SER A 442 2.09 -5.22 -7.39
N PHE A 443 2.74 -4.15 -6.92
CA PHE A 443 2.80 -2.89 -7.64
C PHE A 443 3.52 -3.04 -8.99
N ASP A 444 2.85 -2.64 -10.06
CA ASP A 444 3.41 -2.55 -11.41
C ASP A 444 3.57 -1.07 -11.82
N PRO A 445 4.81 -0.55 -11.88
CA PRO A 445 5.05 0.84 -12.23
C PRO A 445 4.65 1.20 -13.67
N GLU A 446 4.59 0.23 -14.59
CA GLU A 446 4.17 0.48 -15.98
C GLU A 446 2.67 0.77 -16.09
N ARG A 447 1.89 0.28 -15.11
CA ARG A 447 0.45 0.51 -14.97
C ARG A 447 0.10 1.65 -14.02
N TRP A 448 1.10 2.29 -13.40
CA TRP A 448 0.84 3.38 -12.47
C TRP A 448 0.19 4.56 -13.19
N ILE A 449 -0.96 4.99 -12.67
CA ILE A 449 -1.76 6.06 -13.28
C ILE A 449 -1.06 7.39 -13.02
N ILE A 450 -0.54 7.99 -14.10
CA ILE A 450 0.04 9.33 -14.07
C ILE A 450 -1.09 10.32 -13.72
N PRO A 451 -0.91 11.22 -12.73
CA PRO A 451 -1.94 12.20 -12.42
C PRO A 451 -2.21 13.10 -13.62
N ASP A 452 -3.49 13.46 -13.84
CA ASP A 452 -3.98 14.19 -15.01
C ASP A 452 -3.80 13.47 -16.37
N ASP A 453 -3.50 12.17 -16.36
CA ASP A 453 -3.59 11.36 -17.56
C ASP A 453 -5.02 10.84 -17.75
N ARG A 454 -5.62 11.12 -18.92
CA ARG A 454 -7.01 10.77 -19.28
C ARG A 454 -7.19 9.26 -19.52
N SER A 455 -6.13 8.47 -19.32
CA SER A 455 -6.16 7.01 -19.39
C SER A 455 -6.81 6.38 -18.14
N GLY A 456 -6.96 7.12 -17.04
CA GLY A 456 -7.63 6.64 -15.83
C GLY A 456 -9.16 6.79 -15.86
N SER A 457 -9.89 5.85 -15.25
CA SER A 457 -11.31 5.98 -14.94
C SER A 457 -11.55 7.07 -13.90
N ALA A 458 -12.67 7.78 -14.00
CA ALA A 458 -13.09 8.74 -12.97
C ALA A 458 -13.22 8.04 -11.61
N LEU A 459 -12.74 8.69 -10.55
CA LEU A 459 -12.83 8.15 -9.20
C LEU A 459 -14.28 8.19 -8.71
N SER A 460 -14.81 7.05 -8.28
CA SER A 460 -16.14 6.99 -7.68
C SER A 460 -16.04 7.30 -6.19
N GLU A 461 -16.87 8.20 -5.68
CA GLU A 461 -16.94 8.49 -4.25
C GLU A 461 -17.73 7.40 -3.53
N GLU A 462 -17.21 6.92 -2.40
CA GLU A 462 -17.89 6.04 -1.47
C GLU A 462 -17.86 6.65 -0.05
N ILE A 463 -18.98 6.51 0.67
CA ILE A 463 -19.11 6.98 2.04
C ILE A 463 -18.89 5.80 2.99
N LEU A 464 -17.92 5.93 3.89
CA LEU A 464 -17.69 5.01 4.99
C LEU A 464 -18.66 5.28 6.15
N PHE A 465 -18.76 4.35 7.10
CA PHE A 465 -19.73 4.40 8.21
C PHE A 465 -19.76 5.72 9.00
N ASN A 466 -18.64 6.46 9.02
CA ASN A 466 -18.49 7.68 9.82
C ASN A 466 -18.63 8.97 9.00
N THR A 467 -19.31 8.94 7.85
CA THR A 467 -19.42 10.05 6.88
C THR A 467 -18.09 10.47 6.23
N ARG A 468 -16.99 9.75 6.50
CA ARG A 468 -15.72 9.91 5.80
C ARG A 468 -15.87 9.47 4.35
N LYS A 469 -15.30 10.27 3.44
CA LYS A 469 -15.25 9.98 2.02
C LYS A 469 -14.01 9.16 1.73
N ILE A 470 -14.17 8.10 0.96
CA ILE A 470 -13.09 7.36 0.33
C ILE A 470 -13.41 7.24 -1.16
N TYR A 471 -12.41 7.03 -2.00
CA TYR A 471 -12.62 6.93 -3.44
C TYR A 471 -12.33 5.52 -3.92
N ILE A 472 -13.03 5.06 -4.95
CA ILE A 472 -12.79 3.78 -5.60
C ILE A 472 -12.04 4.08 -6.90
N ARG A 473 -10.84 3.51 -7.03
CA ARG A 473 -10.02 3.60 -8.25
C ARG A 473 -10.49 2.60 -9.29
N GLU A 474 -10.68 1.36 -8.86
CA GLU A 474 -11.02 0.22 -9.70
C GLU A 474 -11.71 -0.86 -8.86
N THR A 475 -12.27 -1.86 -9.55
CA THR A 475 -12.75 -3.09 -8.92
C THR A 475 -11.82 -4.23 -9.31
N ARG A 476 -11.61 -5.16 -8.37
CA ARG A 476 -10.77 -6.34 -8.57
C ARG A 476 -11.44 -7.57 -7.98
N LYS A 477 -10.94 -8.74 -8.36
CA LYS A 477 -11.39 -10.00 -7.76
C LYS A 477 -10.60 -10.27 -6.49
N MET A 478 -11.30 -10.67 -5.44
CA MET A 478 -10.70 -11.02 -4.15
C MET A 478 -11.40 -12.25 -3.57
N GLU A 479 -10.60 -13.20 -3.10
CA GLU A 479 -11.10 -14.41 -2.46
C GLU A 479 -11.64 -14.09 -1.06
N SER A 480 -12.72 -14.75 -0.64
CA SER A 480 -13.31 -14.57 0.69
C SER A 480 -12.34 -14.92 1.81
N GLU A 481 -11.47 -15.90 1.58
CA GLU A 481 -10.40 -16.31 2.49
C GLU A 481 -9.45 -15.14 2.77
N THR A 482 -9.03 -14.40 1.75
CA THR A 482 -8.16 -13.21 1.93
C THR A 482 -8.79 -12.16 2.84
N VAL A 483 -10.12 -12.00 2.81
CA VAL A 483 -10.81 -11.06 3.71
C VAL A 483 -10.78 -11.56 5.15
N ALA A 484 -11.00 -12.87 5.35
CA ALA A 484 -10.93 -13.50 6.67
C ALA A 484 -9.52 -13.41 7.26
N ASP A 485 -8.49 -13.74 6.49
CA ASP A 485 -7.08 -13.70 6.91
C ASP A 485 -6.69 -12.27 7.35
N VAL A 486 -7.17 -11.24 6.64
CA VAL A 486 -6.92 -9.84 7.03
C VAL A 486 -7.68 -9.44 8.30
N VAL A 487 -8.90 -9.96 8.51
CA VAL A 487 -9.63 -9.74 9.77
C VAL A 487 -8.82 -10.30 10.95
N GLU A 488 -8.30 -11.52 10.82
CA GLU A 488 -7.43 -12.14 11.82
C GLU A 488 -6.14 -11.34 11.98
N ALA A 489 -5.48 -10.94 10.89
CA ALA A 489 -4.26 -10.14 10.94
C ALA A 489 -4.47 -8.79 11.65
N LEU A 490 -5.62 -8.15 11.47
CA LEU A 490 -5.95 -6.92 12.20
C LEU A 490 -6.14 -7.19 13.70
N ILE A 491 -6.83 -8.28 14.08
CA ILE A 491 -6.93 -8.71 15.49
C ILE A 491 -5.52 -8.93 16.08
N GLY A 492 -4.65 -9.63 15.36
CA GLY A 492 -3.26 -9.86 15.75
C GLY A 492 -2.43 -8.57 15.84
N ALA A 493 -2.69 -7.59 14.98
CA ALA A 493 -2.05 -6.27 15.04
C ALA A 493 -2.43 -5.52 16.33
N PHE A 494 -3.73 -5.49 16.68
CA PHE A 494 -4.19 -4.89 17.93
C PHE A 494 -3.63 -5.62 19.16
N LEU A 495 -3.63 -6.96 19.14
CA LEU A 495 -3.10 -7.76 20.23
C LEU A 495 -1.61 -7.53 20.44
N SER A 496 -0.81 -7.53 19.37
CA SER A 496 0.65 -7.43 19.45
C SER A 496 1.15 -6.06 19.92
N ILE A 497 0.40 -4.98 19.66
CA ILE A 497 0.82 -3.61 20.01
C ILE A 497 0.09 -3.05 21.22
N CYS A 498 -1.23 -3.22 21.29
CA CYS A 498 -2.07 -2.58 22.29
C CYS A 498 -2.54 -3.55 23.40
N GLY A 499 -2.40 -4.86 23.17
CA GLY A 499 -2.75 -5.90 24.12
C GLY A 499 -4.18 -6.42 23.97
N GLU A 500 -4.56 -7.31 24.89
CA GLU A 500 -5.80 -8.09 24.83
C GLU A 500 -7.06 -7.22 24.84
N THR A 501 -7.10 -6.17 25.67
CA THR A 501 -8.28 -5.30 25.79
C THR A 501 -8.61 -4.60 24.47
N SER A 502 -7.60 -4.09 23.78
CA SER A 502 -7.76 -3.42 22.49
C SER A 502 -8.16 -4.40 21.38
N ALA A 503 -7.61 -5.62 21.39
CA ALA A 503 -8.01 -6.68 20.47
C ALA A 503 -9.49 -7.06 20.65
N LEU A 504 -9.96 -7.17 21.90
CA LEU A 504 -11.39 -7.41 22.18
C LEU A 504 -12.29 -6.25 21.72
N LEU A 505 -11.88 -5.00 21.92
CA LEU A 505 -12.65 -3.84 21.44
C LEU A 505 -12.73 -3.82 19.91
N PHE A 506 -11.63 -4.20 19.23
CA PHE A 506 -11.64 -4.35 17.78
C PHE A 506 -12.57 -5.47 17.34
N MET A 507 -12.58 -6.62 18.02
CA MET A 507 -13.52 -7.72 17.78
C MET A 507 -14.98 -7.27 17.98
N ASP A 508 -15.26 -6.52 19.05
CA ASP A 508 -16.59 -5.96 19.31
C ASP A 508 -17.03 -4.98 18.21
N TRP A 509 -16.09 -4.18 17.73
CA TRP A 509 -16.28 -3.28 16.58
C TRP A 509 -16.54 -4.07 15.29
N LEU A 510 -15.88 -5.19 15.03
CA LEU A 510 -16.22 -6.06 13.89
C LEU A 510 -17.65 -6.62 14.00
N GLY A 511 -18.12 -6.83 15.23
CA GLY A 511 -19.42 -7.42 15.54
C GLY A 511 -19.32 -8.76 16.29
N ILE A 512 -18.10 -9.19 16.63
CA ILE A 512 -17.82 -10.40 17.39
C ILE A 512 -17.89 -10.07 18.88
N LYS A 513 -18.98 -10.43 19.53
CA LYS A 513 -19.25 -10.07 20.93
C LYS A 513 -18.53 -11.00 21.90
N VAL A 514 -17.37 -10.58 22.38
CA VAL A 514 -16.53 -11.29 23.36
C VAL A 514 -16.10 -10.35 24.47
N ASP A 515 -16.10 -10.83 25.72
CA ASP A 515 -15.59 -10.08 26.85
C ASP A 515 -14.81 -10.99 27.83
N PHE A 516 -13.79 -10.43 28.49
CA PHE A 516 -13.02 -11.13 29.54
C PHE A 516 -13.51 -10.82 30.94
N HIS A 517 -14.79 -10.41 31.12
CA HIS A 517 -15.30 -10.29 32.49
C HIS A 517 -15.34 -11.68 33.13
N VAL A 518 -14.65 -11.80 34.27
CA VAL A 518 -14.66 -13.03 35.06
C VAL A 518 -16.06 -13.27 35.58
N THR A 519 -16.76 -14.24 34.99
CA THR A 519 -17.97 -14.81 35.59
C THR A 519 -17.53 -15.96 36.47
N PRO A 520 -17.90 -15.98 37.76
CA PRO A 520 -17.61 -17.10 38.63
C PRO A 520 -18.13 -18.39 37.99
N TYR A 521 -17.28 -19.40 37.90
CA TYR A 521 -17.73 -20.74 37.51
C TYR A 521 -18.55 -21.31 38.67
N GLU A 522 -19.87 -21.33 38.52
CA GLU A 522 -20.77 -21.84 39.56
C GLU A 522 -20.90 -23.35 39.43
N ARG A 523 -20.18 -24.07 40.32
CA ARG A 523 -20.34 -25.51 40.46
C ARG A 523 -21.58 -25.81 41.28
N HIS A 524 -22.47 -26.62 40.71
CA HIS A 524 -23.69 -27.07 41.35
C HIS A 524 -23.46 -28.23 42.34
N PHE A 525 -22.21 -28.71 42.50
CA PHE A 525 -21.85 -29.89 43.32
C PHE A 525 -20.47 -29.73 43.99
N GLN A 526 -20.28 -30.34 45.16
CA GLN A 526 -19.07 -30.21 45.98
C GLN A 526 -18.11 -31.41 45.76
N ILE A 527 -16.90 -31.15 45.25
CA ILE A 527 -15.90 -32.19 44.94
C ILE A 527 -14.75 -32.12 45.95
N HIS A 528 -14.51 -33.21 46.68
CA HIS A 528 -13.33 -33.37 47.55
C HIS A 528 -12.13 -33.85 46.72
N ALA A 529 -11.30 -32.93 46.27
CA ALA A 529 -10.21 -33.20 45.32
C ALA A 529 -9.20 -34.27 45.78
N GLU A 530 -8.94 -34.32 47.08
CA GLU A 530 -7.99 -35.27 47.71
C GLU A 530 -8.40 -36.74 47.52
N ASN A 531 -9.68 -37.02 47.26
CA ASN A 531 -10.19 -38.38 47.02
C ASN A 531 -9.84 -38.91 45.62
N PHE A 532 -9.54 -38.01 44.67
CA PHE A 532 -9.34 -38.36 43.27
C PHE A 532 -7.89 -38.18 42.83
N VAL A 533 -7.18 -37.18 43.38
CA VAL A 533 -5.83 -36.81 42.94
C VAL A 533 -4.96 -36.43 44.12
N ASN A 534 -3.67 -36.79 44.08
CA ASN A 534 -2.68 -36.34 45.07
C ASN A 534 -2.28 -34.88 44.79
N VAL A 535 -3.11 -33.94 45.27
CA VAL A 535 -2.93 -32.49 45.06
C VAL A 535 -1.55 -32.02 45.52
N ARG A 536 -1.11 -32.42 46.72
CA ARG A 536 0.19 -31.98 47.29
C ARG A 536 1.38 -32.39 46.43
N HIS A 537 1.33 -33.58 45.83
CA HIS A 537 2.38 -34.03 44.93
C HIS A 537 2.42 -33.19 43.65
N LEU A 538 1.25 -32.93 43.04
CA LEU A 538 1.17 -32.09 41.83
C LEU A 538 1.57 -30.63 42.09
N GLU A 539 1.14 -30.05 43.22
CA GLU A 539 1.57 -28.71 43.63
C GLU A 539 3.09 -28.63 43.82
N SER A 540 3.70 -29.68 44.39
CA SER A 540 5.16 -29.76 44.55
C SER A 540 5.90 -29.89 43.21
N LEU A 541 5.32 -30.59 42.23
CA LEU A 541 5.91 -30.77 40.90
C LEU A 541 5.78 -29.50 40.05
N LEU A 542 4.61 -28.84 40.09
CA LEU A 542 4.32 -27.63 39.33
C LEU A 542 4.88 -26.36 39.99
N ASN A 543 5.32 -26.47 41.25
CA ASN A 543 5.71 -25.35 42.10
C ASN A 543 4.62 -24.24 42.11
N TYR A 544 3.36 -24.67 42.20
CA TYR A 544 2.16 -23.82 42.18
C TYR A 544 1.17 -24.32 43.24
N SER A 545 0.41 -23.43 43.87
CA SER A 545 -0.65 -23.81 44.79
C SER A 545 -2.02 -23.42 44.25
N PHE A 546 -2.91 -24.41 44.12
CA PHE A 546 -4.24 -24.21 43.57
C PHE A 546 -5.16 -23.59 44.62
N ARG A 547 -5.81 -22.47 44.28
CA ARG A 547 -6.86 -21.88 45.13
C ARG A 547 -8.09 -22.78 45.24
N ASP A 548 -8.35 -23.54 44.18
CA ASP A 548 -9.48 -24.45 44.06
C ASP A 548 -9.02 -25.78 43.44
N PRO A 549 -8.60 -26.74 44.27
CA PRO A 549 -8.10 -28.04 43.82
C PRO A 549 -9.15 -28.88 43.07
N SER A 550 -10.43 -28.55 43.15
CA SER A 550 -11.46 -29.31 42.41
C SER A 550 -11.37 -29.09 40.90
N LEU A 551 -10.94 -27.90 40.43
CA LEU A 551 -10.73 -27.64 39.00
C LEU A 551 -9.61 -28.51 38.41
N LEU A 552 -8.62 -28.86 39.23
CA LEU A 552 -7.56 -29.79 38.86
C LEU A 552 -8.11 -31.20 38.63
N VAL A 553 -9.10 -31.63 39.43
CA VAL A 553 -9.76 -32.92 39.26
C VAL A 553 -10.54 -32.96 37.95
N GLU A 554 -11.30 -31.91 37.65
CA GLU A 554 -12.03 -31.80 36.37
C GLU A 554 -11.09 -31.79 35.16
N ALA A 555 -9.94 -31.13 35.24
CA ALA A 555 -8.94 -31.12 34.17
C ALA A 555 -8.31 -32.51 33.90
N LEU A 556 -8.20 -33.35 34.93
CA LEU A 556 -7.52 -34.65 34.85
C LEU A 556 -8.47 -35.83 34.60
N ILE A 557 -9.78 -35.67 34.80
CA ILE A 557 -10.77 -36.74 34.58
C ILE A 557 -11.19 -36.76 33.10
N HIS A 558 -10.81 -37.85 32.42
CA HIS A 558 -11.27 -38.17 31.07
C HIS A 558 -12.71 -38.70 31.11
N GLY A 559 -13.52 -38.42 30.09
CA GLY A 559 -14.93 -38.83 30.02
C GLY A 559 -15.20 -40.33 29.96
N SER A 560 -14.18 -41.18 29.86
CA SER A 560 -14.31 -42.63 30.09
C SER A 560 -14.46 -43.00 31.56
N TYR A 561 -14.18 -42.06 32.47
CA TYR A 561 -14.23 -42.22 33.92
C TYR A 561 -15.39 -41.42 34.52
N MET A 562 -16.61 -41.70 34.04
CA MET A 562 -17.84 -41.08 34.53
C MET A 562 -18.22 -41.69 35.89
N LEU A 563 -18.06 -40.92 36.96
CA LEU A 563 -18.60 -41.25 38.28
C LEU A 563 -19.92 -40.50 38.50
N PRO A 564 -20.92 -41.09 39.19
CA PRO A 564 -22.17 -40.39 39.53
C PRO A 564 -21.96 -39.08 40.29
N GLU A 565 -20.83 -38.99 40.99
CA GLU A 565 -20.40 -37.86 41.83
C GLU A 565 -19.72 -36.73 41.02
N ILE A 566 -19.33 -37.00 39.77
CA ILE A 566 -18.64 -36.06 38.88
C ILE A 566 -19.34 -36.10 37.51
N PRO A 567 -20.45 -35.36 37.34
CA PRO A 567 -21.24 -35.38 36.11
C PRO A 567 -20.59 -34.65 34.93
N ARG A 568 -19.44 -33.98 35.13
CA ARG A 568 -18.72 -33.21 34.10
C ARG A 568 -17.27 -33.66 33.98
N CYS A 569 -16.77 -33.76 32.74
CA CYS A 569 -15.43 -34.24 32.39
C CYS A 569 -14.61 -33.15 31.69
N ASN A 570 -13.32 -33.40 31.51
CA ASN A 570 -12.33 -32.44 30.98
C ASN A 570 -12.64 -31.84 29.59
N TYR A 571 -13.62 -32.35 28.86
CA TYR A 571 -14.02 -31.90 27.53
C TYR A 571 -14.36 -30.41 27.44
N GLN A 572 -15.00 -29.83 28.46
CA GLN A 572 -15.27 -28.38 28.46
C GLN A 572 -14.00 -27.54 28.70
N VAL A 573 -13.01 -28.07 29.43
CA VAL A 573 -11.71 -27.42 29.67
C VAL A 573 -10.83 -27.52 28.43
N ASN A 574 -10.92 -28.62 27.67
CA ASN A 574 -10.21 -28.81 26.41
C ASN A 574 -10.61 -27.78 25.35
N LEU A 575 -11.87 -27.31 25.36
CA LEU A 575 -12.34 -26.24 24.45
C LEU A 575 -11.55 -24.94 24.61
N ILE A 576 -11.06 -24.62 25.81
CA ILE A 576 -10.24 -23.42 26.08
C ILE A 576 -8.76 -23.68 25.71
N ALA A 577 -8.32 -24.93 25.76
CA ALA A 577 -6.95 -25.34 25.45
C ALA A 577 -6.70 -25.58 23.94
N MET A 578 -7.77 -25.69 23.14
CA MET A 578 -7.77 -25.86 21.67
C MET A 578 -8.18 -24.58 20.95
#